data_AF-A0A966AVY2-F1
#
_entry.id   AF-A0A966AVY2-F1
#
_cell.length_a   1.000
_cell.length_b   1.000
_cell.length_c   1.000
_cell.angle_alpha   90.00
_cell.angle_beta   90.00
_cell.angle_gamma   90.00
#
_symmetry.space_group_name_H-M   'P 1'
#
loop_
_entity.id
_entity.type
_entity.pdbx_description
1 polymer ?
#
loop_
_entity_poly.entity_id
_entity_poly.type
_entity_poly.pdbx_seq_one_letter_code
_entity_poly.pdbx_strand_id
1 'polypeptide(L)' 'MSGTVFDSNGPVSDEVRVHFDAGMPQHGHGLAIDVDTERSVKGEFLTPGVRFHMKGRWLLTVDIAEGPHFERARAWVSVK' A
#
# COMPACT_ATOMS: atom_id res chain seq x y z
N MET A 1 -5.38 1.08 6.16
CA MET A 1 -5.31 1.84 4.89
C MET A 1 -6.23 1.17 3.90
N SER A 2 -6.97 1.90 3.06
CA SER A 2 -7.79 1.32 2.00
C SER A 2 -7.58 2.06 0.68
N GLY A 3 -7.87 1.40 -0.43
CA GLY A 3 -7.79 1.99 -1.75
C GLY A 3 -8.42 1.10 -2.82
N THR A 4 -8.60 1.69 -4.01
CA THR A 4 -9.09 1.00 -5.20
C THR A 4 -8.04 1.09 -6.29
N VAL A 5 -7.78 -0.02 -6.98
CA VAL A 5 -6.81 -0.09 -8.07
C VAL A 5 -7.54 -0.28 -9.39
N PHE A 6 -7.11 0.48 -10.40
CA PHE A 6 -7.70 0.49 -11.74
C PHE A 6 -6.65 0.17 -12.81
N ASP A 7 -7.10 -0.49 -13.88
CA ASP A 7 -6.42 -0.56 -15.17
C ASP A 7 -7.15 0.32 -16.20
N SER A 8 -6.82 0.18 -17.49
CA SER A 8 -7.46 0.95 -18.57
C SER A 8 -8.94 0.64 -18.80
N ASN A 9 -9.44 -0.48 -18.27
CA ASN A 9 -10.80 -0.99 -18.45
C ASN A 9 -11.67 -0.85 -17.18
N GLY A 10 -11.10 -0.43 -16.05
CA GLY A 10 -11.82 -0.25 -14.78
C GLY A 10 -11.08 -0.88 -13.60
N PRO A 11 -11.79 -1.32 -12.54
CA PRO A 11 -11.16 -1.99 -11.41
C PRO A 11 -10.41 -3.24 -11.84
N VAL A 12 -9.21 -3.42 -11.30
CA VAL A 12 -8.31 -4.53 -11.67
C VAL A 12 -8.91 -5.91 -11.46
N SER A 13 -8.39 -6.89 -12.19
CA SER A 13 -8.76 -8.30 -12.10
C SER A 13 -8.52 -8.87 -10.68
N ASP A 14 -9.07 -10.06 -10.41
CA ASP A 14 -8.84 -10.77 -9.13
C ASP A 14 -7.50 -11.50 -9.07
N GLU A 15 -6.76 -11.57 -10.18
CA GLU A 15 -5.40 -12.12 -10.24
C GLU A 15 -4.36 -11.12 -9.71
N VAL A 16 -4.70 -9.83 -9.69
CA VAL A 16 -3.81 -8.77 -9.19
C VAL A 16 -3.56 -8.93 -7.69
N ARG A 17 -2.29 -8.88 -7.31
CA ARG A 17 -1.85 -8.82 -5.92
C ARG A 17 -1.42 -7.40 -5.59
N VAL A 18 -1.85 -6.91 -4.42
CA VAL A 18 -1.48 -5.60 -3.92
C VAL A 18 -0.82 -5.75 -2.56
N HIS A 19 0.28 -5.06 -2.35
CA HIS A 19 0.98 -5.00 -1.07
C HIS A 19 1.20 -3.53 -0.68
N PHE A 20 0.76 -3.17 0.51
CA PHE A 20 1.01 -1.87 1.13
C PHE A 20 2.16 -1.97 2.13
N ASP A 21 3.05 -0.98 2.08
CA ASP A 21 4.09 -0.75 3.09
C ASP A 21 4.26 0.75 3.34
N ALA A 22 4.95 1.12 4.43
CA ALA A 22 5.36 2.50 4.67
C ALA A 22 6.70 2.59 5.41
N GLY A 23 7.51 3.57 4.99
CA GLY A 23 8.78 3.88 5.64
C GLY A 23 8.83 5.30 6.20
N MET A 24 9.71 5.53 7.16
CA MET A 24 10.11 6.86 7.64
C MET A 24 11.60 7.09 7.36
N PRO A 25 11.99 7.39 6.10
CA PRO A 25 13.40 7.34 5.68
C PRO A 25 14.34 8.23 6.49
N GLN A 26 13.83 9.36 6.99
CA GLN A 26 14.60 10.29 7.84
C GLN A 26 15.06 9.65 9.16
N HIS A 27 14.37 8.60 9.61
CA HIS A 27 14.68 7.86 10.84
C HIS A 27 15.12 6.42 10.56
N GLY A 28 15.25 6.02 9.29
CA GLY A 28 15.81 4.73 8.90
C GLY A 28 14.98 3.50 9.30
N HIS A 29 13.67 3.64 9.51
CA HIS A 29 12.80 2.51 9.88
C HIS A 29 11.50 2.46 9.05
N GLY A 30 10.87 1.28 9.05
CA GLY A 30 9.58 1.00 8.44
C GLY A 30 8.40 1.13 9.41
N LEU A 31 7.31 0.43 9.09
CA LEU A 31 6.25 0.12 10.04
C LEU A 31 6.82 -0.68 11.22
N ALA A 32 6.18 -0.55 12.39
CA ALA A 32 6.61 -1.28 13.60
C ALA A 32 6.21 -2.76 13.58
N ILE A 33 5.23 -3.10 12.75
CA ILE A 33 4.72 -4.45 12.52
C ILE A 33 4.50 -4.59 11.02
N ASP A 34 4.70 -5.80 10.51
CA ASP A 34 4.26 -6.16 9.17
C ASP A 34 2.73 -6.11 9.11
N VAL A 35 2.21 -5.79 7.93
CA VAL A 35 0.77 -5.69 7.68
C VAL A 35 0.42 -6.46 6.41
N ASP A 36 -0.70 -7.17 6.46
CA ASP A 36 -1.24 -7.87 5.31
C ASP A 36 -2.26 -7.00 4.59
N THR A 37 -2.21 -7.04 3.25
CA THR A 37 -3.19 -6.36 2.40
C THR A 37 -4.17 -7.38 1.85
N GLU A 38 -5.43 -7.19 2.17
CA GLU A 38 -6.53 -8.07 1.78
C GLU A 38 -7.36 -7.40 0.68
N ARG A 39 -7.93 -8.21 -0.22
CA ARG A 39 -8.93 -7.75 -1.17
C ARG A 39 -10.31 -7.85 -0.52
N SER A 40 -11.06 -6.75 -0.45
CA SER A 40 -12.42 -6.73 0.12
C SER A 40 -13.47 -7.12 -0.92
N VAL A 41 -13.44 -6.45 -2.07
CA VAL A 41 -14.25 -6.72 -3.28
C VAL A 41 -13.39 -6.44 -4.51
N LYS A 42 -13.93 -6.65 -5.72
CA LYS A 42 -13.17 -6.50 -6.97
C LYS A 42 -12.49 -5.13 -7.07
N GLY A 43 -11.15 -5.15 -7.11
CA GLY A 43 -10.30 -3.96 -7.22
C GLY A 43 -10.17 -3.13 -5.95
N GLU A 44 -10.86 -3.46 -4.86
CA GLU A 44 -10.73 -2.79 -3.56
C GLU A 44 -9.85 -3.58 -2.60
N PHE A 45 -8.97 -2.85 -1.90
CA PHE A 45 -8.00 -3.43 -0.99
C PHE A 45 -8.02 -2.71 0.35
N LEU A 46 -7.85 -3.50 1.41
CA LEU A 46 -7.79 -3.06 2.79
C LEU A 46 -6.55 -3.65 3.45
N THR A 47 -5.72 -2.79 4.01
CA THR A 47 -4.59 -3.15 4.87
C THR A 47 -4.94 -2.76 6.30
N PRO A 48 -5.49 -3.69 7.12
CA PRO A 48 -5.75 -3.42 8.52
C PRO A 48 -4.45 -3.27 9.32
N GLY A 49 -4.55 -2.75 10.56
CA GLY A 49 -3.41 -2.73 11.49
C GLY A 49 -2.30 -1.72 11.20
N VAL A 50 -2.36 -0.97 10.09
CA VAL A 50 -1.36 0.07 9.77
C VAL A 50 -1.25 1.09 10.91
N ARG A 51 -0.06 1.17 11.51
CA ARG A 51 0.23 2.07 12.63
C ARG A 51 1.51 2.85 12.40
N PHE A 52 1.38 4.17 12.26
CA PHE A 52 2.50 5.10 12.31
C PHE A 52 2.86 5.40 13.77
N HIS A 53 3.98 4.85 14.23
CA HIS A 53 4.38 4.96 15.64
C HIS A 53 5.10 6.27 15.98
N MET A 54 5.43 7.09 14.97
CA MET A 54 6.09 8.39 15.12
C MET A 54 5.41 9.45 14.25
N LYS A 55 5.30 10.66 14.79
CA LYS A 55 4.91 11.86 14.02
C LYS A 55 6.00 12.20 13.01
N GLY A 56 5.62 12.80 11.89
CA GLY A 56 6.55 13.24 10.85
C GLY A 56 6.17 12.72 9.46
N ARG A 57 7.15 12.74 8.54
CA ARG A 57 6.93 12.34 7.14
C ARG A 57 7.18 10.86 6.92
N TRP A 58 6.15 10.21 6.38
CA TRP A 58 6.18 8.81 5.98
C TRP A 58 6.04 8.69 4.47
N LEU A 59 6.79 7.77 3.87
CA LEU A 59 6.69 7.38 2.46
C LEU A 59 5.83 6.11 2.38
N LEU A 60 4.61 6.26 1.90
CA LEU A 60 3.75 5.13 1.58
C LEU A 60 4.24 4.49 0.29
N THR A 61 4.25 3.16 0.25
CA THR A 61 4.56 2.37 -0.94
C THR A 61 3.42 1.40 -1.19
N VAL A 62 2.95 1.32 -2.43
CA VAL A 62 1.97 0.34 -2.88
C VAL A 62 2.58 -0.40 -4.07
N ASP A 63 2.73 -1.70 -3.91
CA ASP A 63 3.20 -2.61 -4.95
C ASP A 63 2.00 -3.33 -5.56
N ILE A 64 1.92 -3.35 -6.88
CA ILE A 64 0.84 -3.96 -7.65
C ILE A 64 1.48 -4.95 -8.62
N ALA A 65 1.04 -6.21 -8.58
CA ALA A 65 1.61 -7.28 -9.40
C ALA A 65 0.51 -8.11 -10.08
N GLU A 66 0.70 -8.40 -11.37
CA GLU A 66 -0.14 -9.31 -12.17
C GLU A 66 0.75 -10.14 -13.11
N GLY A 67 0.94 -11.42 -12.79
CA GLY A 67 1.89 -12.28 -13.50
C GLY A 67 3.30 -11.67 -13.52
N PRO A 68 3.89 -11.39 -14.70
CA PRO A 68 5.21 -10.76 -14.80
C PRO A 68 5.19 -9.23 -14.66
N HIS A 69 4.02 -8.60 -14.66
CA HIS A 69 3.91 -7.14 -14.56
C HIS A 69 3.99 -6.71 -13.10
N PHE A 70 4.76 -5.66 -12.85
CA PHE A 70 4.95 -5.07 -11.54
C PHE A 70 4.98 -3.55 -11.65
N GLU A 71 4.18 -2.89 -10.83
CA GLU A 71 4.19 -1.45 -10.66
C GLU A 71 4.33 -1.08 -9.19
N ARG A 72 5.03 0.03 -8.92
CA ARG A 72 5.19 0.58 -7.58
C ARG A 72 4.80 2.05 -7.55
N ALA A 73 3.73 2.35 -6.81
CA ALA A 73 3.31 3.71 -6.51
C ALA A 73 3.86 4.16 -5.14
N ARG A 74 4.21 5.44 -5.03
CA ARG A 74 4.73 6.03 -3.78
C ARG A 74 4.18 7.42 -3.53
N ALA A 75 3.86 7.71 -2.28
CA ALA A 75 3.37 9.01 -1.87
C ALA A 75 3.87 9.40 -0.48
N TRP A 76 4.18 10.67 -0.29
CA TRP A 76 4.51 11.21 1.03
C TRP A 76 3.26 11.61 1.79
N VAL A 77 3.20 11.25 3.08
CA VAL A 77 2.18 11.74 4.02
C VAL A 77 2.85 12.33 5.25
N SER A 78 2.16 13.26 5.91
CA SER A 78 2.60 13.84 7.19
C SER A 78 1.64 13.43 8.29
N VAL A 79 2.16 12.73 9.30
CA VAL A 79 1.42 12.37 10.53
C VAL A 79 1.70 13.43 11.59
N LYS A 80 0.66 14.04 12.15
CA LYS A 80 0.75 15.16 13.12
C LYS A 80 0.39 14.73 14.53
#